data_AF-A4YMN0-F1
#
_entry.id   AF-A4YMN0-F1
#
_cell.length_a   1.000
_cell.length_b   1.000
_cell.length_c   1.000
_cell.angle_alpha   90.00
_cell.angle_beta   90.00
_cell.angle_gamma   90.00
#
_symmetry.space_group_name_H-M   'P 1'
#
loop_
_entity.id
_entity.type
_entity.pdbx_description
1 polymer ?
#
loop_
_entity_poly.entity_id
_entity_poly.type
_entity_poly.pdbx_seq_one_letter_code
_entity_poly.pdbx_strand_id
1 'polypeptide(L)' 'MGAGADDPGSFDGDGGTAGRTPPRDLIDFYRRWSEFRDVAVAIAERVDLSAQERDTVRWLILLVDRIGEQDIGPARPQN' A
#
# COMPACT_ATOMS: atom_id res chain seq x y z
N MET A 1 -46.77 -4.67 -15.20
CA MET A 1 -45.57 -4.24 -15.94
C MET A 1 -44.73 -3.38 -15.02
N GLY A 2 -43.74 -3.97 -14.36
CA GLY A 2 -42.75 -3.25 -13.57
C GLY A 2 -41.39 -3.54 -14.17
N ALA A 3 -40.81 -2.58 -14.88
CA ALA A 3 -39.44 -2.67 -15.37
C ALA A 3 -38.53 -2.38 -14.19
N GLY A 4 -37.95 -3.44 -13.62
CA GLY A 4 -36.87 -3.32 -12.64
C GLY A 4 -35.66 -2.70 -13.32
N ALA A 5 -35.13 -1.65 -12.71
CA ALA A 5 -33.87 -1.07 -13.10
C ALA A 5 -32.75 -2.10 -12.89
N ASP A 6 -32.05 -2.42 -13.96
CA ASP A 6 -30.74 -3.06 -13.94
C ASP A 6 -29.79 -2.17 -13.11
N ASP A 7 -29.42 -2.65 -11.93
CA ASP A 7 -28.34 -2.13 -11.09
C ASP A 7 -27.04 -2.82 -11.52
N PRO A 8 -26.14 -2.15 -12.27
CA PRO A 8 -24.86 -2.73 -12.61
C PRO A 8 -23.93 -2.66 -11.40
N GLY A 9 -23.89 -3.78 -10.66
CA GLY A 9 -22.67 -4.35 -10.11
C GLY A 9 -21.87 -3.41 -9.22
N SER A 10 -22.29 -3.33 -7.95
CA SER A 10 -21.40 -3.07 -6.83
C SER A 10 -20.14 -3.92 -7.01
N PHE A 11 -19.01 -3.27 -7.29
CA PHE A 11 -17.71 -3.95 -7.32
C PHE A 11 -17.35 -4.24 -5.86
N ASP A 12 -17.88 -5.35 -5.34
CA ASP A 12 -17.46 -5.95 -4.08
C ASP A 12 -16.00 -6.36 -4.26
N GLY A 13 -15.12 -5.42 -3.89
CA GLY A 13 -13.69 -5.60 -3.86
C GLY A 13 -13.34 -6.85 -3.07
N ASP A 14 -12.87 -7.84 -3.81
CA ASP A 14 -12.27 -9.10 -3.39
C ASP A 14 -11.53 -8.99 -2.06
N GLY A 15 -11.95 -9.82 -1.11
CA GLY A 15 -11.37 -9.90 0.22
C GLY A 15 -9.97 -10.49 0.18
N GLY A 16 -8.99 -9.76 0.74
CA GLY A 16 -7.64 -10.32 0.89
C GLY A 16 -6.65 -9.53 1.76
N THR A 17 -6.82 -8.22 1.95
CA THR A 17 -5.93 -7.46 2.84
C THR A 17 -6.66 -7.14 4.14
N ALA A 18 -6.39 -7.98 5.13
CA ALA A 18 -6.78 -7.84 6.53
C ALA A 18 -6.90 -6.38 6.98
N GLY A 19 -7.94 -6.09 7.79
CA GLY A 19 -8.26 -4.77 8.35
C GLY A 19 -7.14 -4.08 9.10
N ARG A 20 -6.13 -3.61 8.38
CA ARG A 20 -5.08 -2.71 8.82
C ARG A 20 -5.54 -1.33 8.41
N THR A 21 -5.95 -0.53 9.40
CA THR A 21 -6.15 0.90 9.24
C THR A 21 -4.99 1.47 8.40
N PRO A 22 -5.29 2.18 7.30
CA PRO A 22 -4.25 2.78 6.50
C PRO A 22 -3.42 3.70 7.41
N PRO A 23 -2.08 3.72 7.26
CA PRO A 23 -1.26 4.61 8.04
C PRO A 23 -1.74 6.04 7.84
N ARG A 24 -1.94 6.77 8.95
CA ARG A 24 -2.45 8.15 8.92
C ARG A 24 -1.42 9.12 8.37
N ASP A 25 -0.14 8.84 8.63
CA ASP A 25 0.97 9.72 8.29
C ASP A 25 2.15 8.93 7.71
N LEU A 26 3.05 9.64 7.03
CA LEU A 26 4.29 9.08 6.48
C LEU A 26 5.15 8.45 7.59
N ILE A 27 5.11 9.03 8.80
CA ILE A 27 5.79 8.51 10.00
C ILE A 27 5.21 7.16 10.42
N ASP A 28 3.88 7.03 10.46
CA ASP A 28 3.23 5.75 10.78
C ASP A 28 3.47 4.70 9.71
N PHE A 29 3.48 5.10 8.43
CA PHE A 29 3.83 4.22 7.33
C PHE A 29 5.27 3.71 7.47
N TYR A 30 6.24 4.60 7.76
CA TYR A 30 7.63 4.20 7.95
C TYR A 30 7.84 3.32 9.20
N ARG A 31 7.19 3.65 10.32
CA ARG A 31 7.21 2.80 11.52
C ARG A 31 6.72 1.39 11.26
N ARG A 32 5.72 1.26 10.39
CA ARG A 32 5.12 -0.01 9.99
C ARG A 32 5.74 -0.56 8.70
N TRP A 33 6.77 0.09 8.14
CA TRP A 33 7.35 -0.29 6.85
C TRP A 33 7.90 -1.70 6.89
N SER A 34 8.49 -2.12 8.00
CA SER A 34 8.92 -3.50 8.23
C SER A 34 7.80 -4.52 7.97
N GLU A 35 6.55 -4.23 8.36
CA GLU A 35 5.39 -5.10 8.11
C GLU A 35 4.86 -5.02 6.66
N PHE A 36 5.09 -3.89 5.97
CA PHE A 36 4.67 -3.67 4.58
C PHE A 36 5.74 -4.11 3.57
N ARG A 37 6.99 -4.20 3.99
CA ARG A 37 8.14 -4.56 3.16
C ARG A 37 8.00 -5.98 2.63
N ASP A 38 7.62 -6.94 3.47
CA ASP A 38 7.41 -8.33 3.04
C ASP A 38 6.31 -8.42 1.97
N VAL A 39 5.23 -7.67 2.13
CA VAL A 39 4.14 -7.60 1.13
C VAL A 39 4.63 -6.94 -0.16
N ALA A 40 5.38 -5.84 -0.07
CA ALA A 40 5.92 -5.13 -1.23
C ALA A 40 6.93 -5.99 -2.01
N VAL A 41 7.80 -6.73 -1.31
CA VAL A 41 8.74 -7.69 -1.91
C VAL A 41 7.98 -8.82 -2.59
N ALA A 42 6.98 -9.41 -1.92
CA ALA A 42 6.15 -10.45 -2.50
C ALA A 42 5.43 -9.97 -3.77
N ILE A 43 4.96 -8.71 -3.79
CA ILE A 43 4.41 -8.09 -4.99
C ILE A 43 5.47 -8.00 -6.09
N ALA A 44 6.67 -7.47 -5.81
CA ALA A 44 7.74 -7.33 -6.79
C ALA A 44 8.18 -8.68 -7.41
N GLU A 45 8.09 -9.76 -6.64
CA GLU A 45 8.43 -11.12 -7.10
C GLU A 45 7.32 -11.80 -7.90
N ARG A 46 6.12 -11.19 -7.98
CA ARG A 46 5.05 -11.74 -8.82
C ARG A 46 5.49 -11.81 -10.29
N VAL A 47 5.20 -12.95 -10.89
CA VAL A 47 5.45 -13.22 -12.32
C VAL A 47 4.49 -12.47 -13.24
N ASP A 48 3.34 -12.05 -12.69
CA ASP A 48 2.30 -11.31 -13.42
C ASP A 48 2.69 -9.85 -13.71
N LEU A 49 3.73 -9.33 -13.05
CA LEU A 49 4.22 -7.97 -13.26
C LEU A 49 5.12 -7.89 -14.48
N SER A 50 4.92 -6.85 -15.28
CA SER A 50 5.89 -6.45 -16.30
C SER A 50 7.22 -6.06 -15.65
N ALA A 51 8.29 -6.11 -16.45
CA ALA A 51 9.61 -5.67 -16.00
C ALA A 51 9.59 -4.24 -15.43
N GLN A 52 8.85 -3.34 -16.09
CA GLN A 52 8.70 -1.95 -15.66
C GLN A 52 7.98 -1.85 -14.30
N GLU A 53 6.90 -2.58 -14.09
CA GLU A 53 6.17 -2.55 -12.81
C GLU A 53 7.01 -3.14 -11.68
N ARG A 54 7.71 -4.25 -11.94
CA ARG A 54 8.65 -4.85 -10.97
C ARG A 54 9.74 -3.86 -10.58
N ASP A 55 10.35 -3.18 -11.56
CA ASP A 55 11.37 -2.18 -11.30
C ASP A 55 10.81 -0.98 -10.53
N THR A 56 9.60 -0.53 -10.87
CA THR A 56 8.93 0.54 -10.11
C THR A 56 8.71 0.14 -8.66
N VAL A 57 8.18 -1.06 -8.38
CA VAL A 57 7.98 -1.53 -7.00
C VAL A 57 9.31 -1.69 -6.27
N ARG A 58 10.35 -2.22 -6.93
CA ARG A 58 11.70 -2.29 -6.35
C ARG A 58 12.27 -0.91 -6.01
N TRP A 59 12.09 0.07 -6.90
CA TRP A 59 12.49 1.45 -6.64
C TRP A 59 11.73 2.06 -5.47
N LEU A 60 10.43 1.78 -5.32
CA LEU A 60 9.65 2.21 -4.17
C LEU A 60 10.14 1.56 -2.87
N ILE A 61 10.48 0.27 -2.90
CA ILE A 61 11.07 -0.42 -1.74
C ILE A 61 12.39 0.24 -1.35
N LEU A 62 13.29 0.46 -2.31
CA LEU A 62 14.60 1.10 -2.09
C LEU A 62 14.47 2.55 -1.62
N LEU A 63 13.48 3.28 -2.14
CA LEU A 63 13.20 4.65 -1.72
C LEU A 63 12.84 4.67 -0.24
N VAL A 64 11.91 3.82 0.20
CA VAL A 64 11.48 3.78 1.61
C VAL A 64 12.56 3.22 2.52
N ASP A 65 13.36 2.25 2.07
CA ASP A 65 14.53 1.73 2.80
C ASP A 65 15.61 2.81 3.02
N ARG A 66 15.69 3.78 2.10
CA ARG A 66 16.63 4.90 2.17
C ARG A 66 16.13 6.07 3.02
N ILE A 67 14.83 6.21 3.22
CA ILE A 67 14.28 7.22 4.14
C ILE A 67 14.78 6.86 5.54
N GLY A 68 15.64 7.67 6.14
CA GLY A 68 16.10 7.46 7.51
C GLY A 68 15.19 8.16 8.51
N GLU A 69 15.34 7.86 9.80
CA GLU A 69 14.65 8.60 10.89
C GLU A 69 14.87 10.12 10.80
N GLN A 70 15.98 10.54 10.17
CA GLN A 70 16.35 11.93 9.93
C GLN A 70 15.44 12.63 8.90
N ASP A 71 14.90 11.90 7.92
CA ASP A 71 14.09 12.44 6.82
C ASP A 71 12.63 12.69 7.22
N ILE A 72 12.15 11.99 8.25
CA ILE A 72 10.73 11.98 8.62
C ILE A 72 10.41 13.01 9.71
N GLY A 73 11.42 13.73 10.19
CA GLY A 73 11.31 14.76 11.21
C GLY A 73 10.86 14.22 12.57
N PRO A 74 11.07 14.97 13.67
CA PRO A 74 10.53 14.57 14.96
C PRO A 74 9.00 14.50 14.86
N ALA A 75 8.42 13.42 15.37
CA ALA A 75 6.98 13.30 15.56
C ALA A 75 6.49 14.53 16.33
N ARG A 76 5.89 15.49 15.62
CA ARG A 76 5.38 16.71 16.22
C ARG A 76 4.23 16.29 17.14
N PRO A 77 4.29 16.52 18.46
CA PRO A 77 3.19 16.19 19.34
C PRO A 77 1.97 17.03 18.91
N GLN A 78 0.90 16.35 18.51
CA GLN A 78 -0.40 16.99 18.27
C GLN A 78 -0.95 17.36 19.66
N ASN A 79 -0.86 18.64 20.02
CA ASN A 79 -1.50 19.23 21.20
C ASN A 79 -2.62 20.15 20.75
#